data_AF-A0A6A3ZG95-F1
#
_entry.id   AF-A0A6A3ZG95-F1
#
_cell.length_a   1.000
_cell.length_b   1.000
_cell.length_c   1.000
_cell.angle_alpha   90.00
_cell.angle_beta   90.00
_cell.angle_gamma   90.00
#
_symmetry.space_group_name_H-M   'P 1'
#
loop_
_entity.id
_entity.type
_entity.pdbx_description
1 polymer ?
#
loop_
_entity_poly.entity_id
_entity_poly.type
_entity_poly.pdbx_seq_one_letter_code
_entity_poly.pdbx_strand_id
1 'polypeptide(L)'
;MTGLEEELFELIWRRARQLRGGHNHCTANSTLSSRFSGKACMPATPRSSKQRSYTIQQKRDALVLASDIGTKPAADFLGYPPRTVQDWAAQRDAIFDFKGAQVSKTLKGQGREEIIPFAHGLLTFMKDMRRDEEVRLLLFR
;
A
#
# COMPACT_ATOMS: atom_id res chain seq x y z
N MET A 1 14.41 -20.34 -29.47
CA MET A 1 13.66 -19.40 -28.61
C MET A 1 12.66 -20.24 -27.84
N THR A 2 12.85 -20.30 -26.52
CA THR A 2 12.56 -21.45 -25.66
C THR A 2 11.14 -21.41 -25.10
N GLY A 3 10.37 -22.49 -25.27
CA GLY A 3 9.00 -22.65 -24.75
C GLY A 3 8.82 -22.61 -23.23
N LEU A 4 9.85 -22.18 -22.47
CA LEU A 4 9.79 -21.93 -21.03
C LEU A 4 9.25 -20.54 -20.70
N GLU A 5 9.31 -19.58 -21.62
CA GLU A 5 8.73 -18.24 -21.42
C GLU A 5 7.20 -18.25 -21.57
N GLU A 6 6.66 -19.11 -22.44
CA GLU A 6 5.20 -19.24 -22.63
C GLU A 6 4.52 -19.91 -21.43
N GLU A 7 5.16 -20.89 -20.80
CA GLU A 7 4.68 -21.52 -19.56
C GLU A 7 4.64 -20.53 -18.39
N LEU A 8 5.66 -19.66 -18.28
CA LEU A 8 5.68 -18.60 -17.28
C LEU A 8 4.59 -17.55 -17.57
N PHE A 9 4.38 -17.21 -18.85
CA PHE A 9 3.33 -16.30 -19.29
C PHE A 9 1.94 -16.84 -18.95
N GLU A 10 1.66 -18.12 -19.25
CA GLU A 10 0.40 -18.79 -18.92
C GLU A 10 0.21 -19.00 -17.41
N LEU A 11 1.28 -19.25 -16.66
CA LEU A 11 1.23 -19.34 -15.20
C LEU A 11 0.88 -17.97 -14.57
N ILE A 12 1.51 -16.89 -15.05
CA ILE A 12 1.19 -15.51 -14.67
C ILE A 12 -0.27 -15.18 -15.06
N TRP A 13 -0.69 -15.56 -16.27
CA TRP A 13 -2.06 -15.32 -16.76
C TRP A 13 -3.12 -16.11 -15.98
N ARG A 14 -2.86 -17.37 -15.63
CA ARG A 14 -3.73 -18.20 -14.77
C ARG A 14 -3.84 -17.62 -13.37
N ARG A 15 -2.74 -17.12 -12.80
CA ARG A 15 -2.73 -16.48 -11.47
C ARG A 15 -3.49 -15.15 -11.48
N ALA A 16 -3.31 -14.32 -12.52
CA ALA A 16 -4.03 -13.07 -12.70
C ALA A 16 -5.55 -13.29 -12.85
N ARG A 17 -5.96 -14.42 -13.46
CA ARG A 17 -7.37 -14.82 -13.56
C ARG A 17 -7.99 -15.18 -12.20
N GLN A 18 -7.23 -15.80 -11.29
CA GLN A 18 -7.69 -16.13 -9.93
C GLN A 18 -7.98 -14.86 -9.09
N LEU A 19 -7.27 -13.76 -9.34
CA LEU A 19 -7.46 -12.48 -8.63
C LEU A 19 -8.65 -11.64 -9.13
N ARG A 20 -9.32 -12.05 -10.22
CA ARG A 20 -10.58 -11.44 -10.70
C ARG A 20 -11.81 -11.80 -9.85
N GLY A 21 -11.72 -12.81 -8.98
CA GLY A 21 -12.81 -13.26 -8.11
C GLY A 21 -13.20 -12.34 -6.94
N GLY A 22 -12.75 -11.09 -6.94
CA GLY A 22 -13.01 -10.12 -5.87
C GLY A 22 -13.24 -8.70 -6.36
N HIS A 23 -13.84 -8.53 -7.54
CA HIS A 23 -14.24 -7.21 -8.03
C HIS A 23 -15.68 -6.88 -7.61
N ASN A 24 -15.79 -5.98 -6.64
CA ASN A 24 -17.03 -5.28 -6.32
C ASN A 24 -17.38 -4.40 -7.54
N HIS A 25 -18.38 -4.83 -8.28
CA HIS A 25 -18.94 -4.08 -9.39
C HIS A 25 -19.87 -3.01 -8.81
N CYS A 26 -19.46 -1.74 -8.90
CA CYS A 26 -20.40 -0.63 -8.76
C CYS A 26 -20.85 -0.28 -10.18
N THR A 27 -21.96 -0.87 -10.63
CA THR A 27 -22.57 -0.53 -11.91
C THR A 27 -23.22 0.85 -11.82
N ALA A 28 -22.66 1.82 -12.55
CA ALA A 28 -23.30 3.11 -12.78
C ALA A 28 -24.25 2.98 -13.98
N ASN A 29 -25.55 3.02 -13.71
CA ASN A 29 -26.58 3.31 -14.70
C ASN A 29 -27.09 4.72 -14.36
N SER A 30 -27.45 5.64 -15.25
CA SER A 30 -27.37 5.77 -16.70
C SER A 30 -27.88 7.20 -16.98
N THR A 31 -27.22 7.90 -17.89
CA THR A 31 -27.71 8.92 -18.83
C THR A 31 -28.97 9.74 -18.46
N LEU A 32 -28.86 11.07 -18.39
CA LEU A 32 -29.43 11.99 -19.40
C LEU A 32 -29.10 13.47 -19.14
N SER A 33 -28.91 14.15 -20.28
CA SER A 33 -28.63 15.57 -20.52
C SER A 33 -29.56 16.55 -19.82
N SER A 34 -29.01 17.67 -19.34
CA SER A 34 -29.66 18.98 -19.48
C SER A 34 -28.67 20.12 -19.24
N ARG A 35 -28.61 21.05 -20.19
CA ARG A 35 -27.95 22.36 -20.07
C ARG A 35 -28.68 23.16 -19.00
N PHE A 36 -27.99 23.61 -17.95
CA PHE A 36 -28.39 24.82 -17.24
C PHE A 36 -27.16 25.56 -16.69
N SER A 37 -27.00 26.79 -17.16
CA SER A 37 -26.04 27.76 -16.63
C SER A 37 -26.50 28.19 -15.25
N GLY A 38 -25.76 27.81 -14.22
CA GLY A 38 -25.93 28.29 -12.86
C GLY A 38 -24.69 27.93 -12.06
N LYS A 39 -24.09 28.91 -11.37
CA LYS A 39 -23.03 28.67 -10.37
C LYS A 39 -23.62 27.82 -9.25
N ALA A 40 -23.52 26.51 -9.38
CA ALA A 40 -23.77 25.58 -8.30
C ALA A 40 -22.52 25.57 -7.40
N CYS A 41 -22.67 26.02 -6.16
CA CYS A 41 -21.80 25.57 -5.08
C CYS A 41 -21.94 24.04 -5.03
N MET A 42 -20.96 23.33 -5.61
CA MET A 42 -20.92 21.88 -5.54
C MET A 42 -20.86 21.50 -4.06
N PRO A 43 -21.77 20.66 -3.54
CA PRO A 43 -21.57 20.09 -2.22
C PRO A 43 -20.25 19.33 -2.28
N ALA A 44 -19.29 19.73 -1.46
CA ALA A 44 -18.03 19.04 -1.33
C ALA A 44 -18.36 17.62 -0.87
N THR A 45 -18.37 16.67 -1.80
CA THR A 45 -18.50 15.27 -1.45
C THR A 45 -17.30 14.93 -0.56
N PRO A 46 -17.50 14.32 0.62
CA PRO A 46 -16.37 13.80 1.38
C PRO A 46 -15.73 12.72 0.50
N ARG A 47 -14.57 13.04 -0.10
CA ARG A 47 -13.74 12.09 -0.84
C ARG A 47 -13.17 11.08 0.14
N SER A 48 -14.00 10.17 0.64
CA SER A 48 -13.53 8.95 1.30
C SER A 48 -13.13 7.94 0.22
N SER A 49 -12.13 8.30 -0.60
CA SER A 49 -11.48 7.29 -1.44
C SER A 49 -10.74 6.35 -0.49
N LYS A 50 -11.30 5.16 -0.25
CA LYS A 50 -10.61 4.09 0.47
C LYS A 50 -9.23 3.93 -0.16
N GLN A 51 -8.16 4.16 0.61
CA GLN A 51 -6.80 4.01 0.10
C GLN A 51 -6.60 2.55 -0.36
N ARG A 52 -6.38 2.36 -1.66
CA ARG A 52 -6.09 1.04 -2.21
C ARG A 52 -4.67 0.67 -1.79
N SER A 53 -4.52 -0.50 -1.18
CA SER A 53 -3.21 -1.03 -0.79
C SER A 53 -2.84 -2.20 -1.68
N TYR A 54 -1.60 -2.22 -2.13
CA TYR A 54 -1.09 -3.21 -3.07
C TYR A 54 0.06 -3.99 -2.46
N THR A 55 0.08 -5.29 -2.67
CA THR A 55 1.14 -6.17 -2.15
C THR A 55 2.42 -6.02 -2.98
N ILE A 56 3.57 -6.39 -2.41
CA ILE A 56 4.85 -6.39 -3.15
C ILE A 56 4.77 -7.26 -4.41
N GLN A 57 4.06 -8.39 -4.34
CA GLN A 57 3.82 -9.22 -5.51
C GLN A 57 3.09 -8.48 -6.63
N GLN A 58 1.97 -7.81 -6.31
CA GLN A 58 1.21 -7.03 -7.29
C GLN A 58 2.04 -5.92 -7.92
N LYS A 59 2.92 -5.29 -7.13
CA LYS A 59 3.85 -4.27 -7.64
C LYS A 59 4.83 -4.88 -8.64
N ARG A 60 5.41 -6.05 -8.34
CA ARG A 60 6.34 -6.76 -9.25
C ARG A 60 5.65 -7.18 -10.54
N ASP A 61 4.48 -7.79 -10.45
CA ASP A 61 3.71 -8.21 -11.62
C ASP A 61 3.39 -7.00 -12.53
N ALA A 62 3.02 -5.86 -11.93
CA ALA A 62 2.80 -4.62 -12.67
C ALA A 62 4.07 -4.07 -13.34
N LEU A 63 5.23 -4.21 -12.70
CA LEU A 63 6.51 -3.74 -13.24
C LEU A 63 7.01 -4.64 -14.38
N VAL A 64 6.84 -5.96 -14.27
CA VAL A 64 7.13 -6.90 -15.37
C VAL A 64 6.23 -6.62 -16.56
N LEU A 65 4.92 -6.44 -16.34
CA LEU A 65 4.03 -6.08 -17.43
C LEU A 65 4.40 -4.71 -18.03
N ALA A 66 4.77 -3.75 -17.19
CA ALA A 66 5.18 -2.43 -17.66
C ALA A 66 6.50 -2.43 -18.44
N SER A 67 7.41 -3.38 -18.22
CA SER A 67 8.62 -3.52 -19.07
C SER A 67 8.28 -4.01 -20.47
N ASP A 68 7.24 -4.83 -20.61
CA ASP A 68 6.89 -5.47 -21.87
C ASP A 68 6.02 -4.57 -22.75
N ILE A 69 4.96 -4.00 -22.18
CA ILE A 69 3.95 -3.21 -22.92
C ILE A 69 3.98 -1.71 -22.60
N GLY A 70 4.69 -1.30 -21.55
CA GLY A 70 4.72 0.08 -21.06
C GLY A 70 3.77 0.35 -19.88
N THR A 71 4.05 1.43 -19.13
CA THR A 71 3.41 1.72 -17.83
C THR A 71 1.91 2.01 -17.91
N LYS A 72 1.47 2.84 -18.88
CA LYS A 72 0.05 3.16 -19.08
C LYS A 72 -0.79 1.94 -19.48
N PRO A 73 -0.45 1.19 -20.54
CA PRO A 73 -1.24 0.02 -20.94
C PRO A 73 -1.20 -1.09 -19.89
N ALA A 74 -0.09 -1.26 -19.16
CA ALA A 74 -0.04 -2.16 -18.01
C ALA A 74 -0.99 -1.76 -16.88
N ALA A 75 -1.06 -0.46 -16.57
CA ALA A 75 -1.99 0.06 -15.56
C ALA A 75 -3.45 -0.15 -15.96
N ASP A 76 -3.80 0.12 -17.22
CA ASP A 76 -5.15 -0.08 -17.75
C ASP A 76 -5.54 -1.57 -17.73
N PHE A 77 -4.63 -2.47 -18.11
CA PHE A 77 -4.86 -3.91 -18.09
C PHE A 77 -5.10 -4.45 -16.67
N LEU A 78 -4.35 -3.96 -15.68
CA LEU A 78 -4.47 -4.38 -14.27
C LEU A 78 -5.57 -3.62 -13.50
N GLY A 79 -6.15 -2.57 -14.09
CA GLY A 79 -7.12 -1.69 -13.44
C GLY A 79 -6.51 -0.89 -12.29
N TYR A 80 -5.26 -0.48 -12.43
CA TYR A 80 -4.52 0.34 -11.47
C TYR A 80 -4.44 1.80 -11.94
N PRO A 81 -4.37 2.79 -11.03
CA PRO A 81 -4.12 4.16 -11.43
C PRO A 81 -2.76 4.28 -12.13
N PRO A 82 -2.68 4.89 -13.34
CA PRO A 82 -1.42 4.98 -14.08
C PRO A 82 -0.30 5.67 -13.29
N ARG A 83 -0.66 6.68 -12.49
CA ARG A 83 0.30 7.38 -11.64
C ARG A 83 0.95 6.46 -10.61
N THR A 84 0.19 5.52 -10.06
CA THR A 84 0.69 4.56 -9.07
C THR A 84 1.73 3.62 -9.67
N VAL A 85 1.50 3.10 -10.88
CA VAL A 85 2.46 2.23 -11.58
C VAL A 85 3.72 3.02 -11.94
N GLN A 86 3.57 4.29 -12.34
CA GLN A 86 4.71 5.18 -12.59
C GLN A 86 5.56 5.42 -11.33
N ASP A 87 4.92 5.67 -10.17
CA ASP A 87 5.62 5.86 -8.90
C ASP A 87 6.38 4.59 -8.49
N TRP A 88 5.83 3.40 -8.74
CA TRP A 88 6.53 2.13 -8.51
C TRP A 88 7.70 1.92 -9.48
N ALA A 89 7.58 2.35 -10.74
CA ALA A 89 8.68 2.27 -11.69
C ALA A 89 9.88 3.11 -11.22
N ALA A 90 9.64 4.25 -10.57
CA ALA A 90 10.69 5.04 -9.93
C ALA A 90 11.34 4.32 -8.74
N GLN A 91 10.63 3.40 -8.07
CA GLN A 91 11.09 2.60 -6.93
C GLN A 91 11.42 1.14 -7.33
N ARG A 92 11.63 0.87 -8.63
CA ARG A 92 11.73 -0.50 -9.16
C ARG A 92 12.76 -1.35 -8.41
N ASP A 93 13.96 -0.84 -8.21
CA ASP A 93 15.07 -1.60 -7.64
C ASP A 93 14.76 -1.96 -6.19
N ALA A 94 14.25 -1.02 -5.40
CA ALA A 94 13.81 -1.27 -4.03
C ALA A 94 12.66 -2.31 -3.92
N ILE A 95 11.77 -2.36 -4.91
CA ILE A 95 10.68 -3.35 -4.96
C ILE A 95 11.21 -4.74 -5.31
N PHE A 96 12.16 -4.86 -6.24
CA PHE A 96 12.78 -6.15 -6.60
C PHE A 96 13.75 -6.66 -5.53
N ASP A 97 14.53 -5.77 -4.92
CA ASP A 97 15.48 -6.12 -3.85
C ASP A 97 14.82 -6.46 -2.51
N PHE A 98 13.51 -6.22 -2.37
CA PHE A 98 12.78 -6.51 -1.15
C PHE A 98 12.77 -8.02 -0.83
N LYS A 99 13.43 -8.39 0.27
CA LYS A 99 13.54 -9.79 0.77
C LYS A 99 12.44 -10.21 1.75
N GLY A 100 11.44 -9.36 2.02
CA GLY A 100 10.36 -9.67 2.96
C GLY A 100 9.20 -10.48 2.34
N ALA A 101 8.12 -10.63 3.10
CA ALA A 101 6.93 -11.35 2.66
C ALA A 101 6.28 -10.69 1.42
N GLN A 102 5.96 -11.47 0.40
CA GLN A 102 5.36 -10.99 -0.85
C GLN A 102 3.97 -10.38 -0.66
N VAL A 103 3.25 -10.83 0.38
CA VAL A 103 1.96 -10.28 0.79
C VAL A 103 2.06 -8.95 1.52
N SER A 104 3.28 -8.51 1.89
CA SER A 104 3.50 -7.21 2.51
C SER A 104 3.04 -6.10 1.57
N LYS A 105 2.52 -5.01 2.13
CA LYS A 105 2.05 -3.84 1.37
C LYS A 105 3.08 -2.71 1.33
N THR A 106 3.95 -2.68 2.34
CA THR A 106 4.98 -1.66 2.55
C THR A 106 6.36 -2.23 2.24
N LEU A 107 7.24 -1.34 1.81
CA LEU A 107 8.68 -1.61 1.81
C LEU A 107 9.18 -1.50 3.25
N LYS A 108 10.19 -2.27 3.64
CA LYS A 108 10.70 -2.28 5.02
C LYS A 108 11.13 -0.87 5.43
N GLY A 109 10.94 -0.52 6.70
CA GLY A 109 11.33 0.78 7.26
C GLY A 109 10.30 1.90 7.12
N GLN A 110 9.10 1.65 6.58
CA GLN A 110 8.02 2.66 6.50
C GLN A 110 7.20 2.82 7.80
N GLY A 111 7.80 2.53 8.95
CA GLY A 111 7.21 2.85 10.26
C GLY A 111 7.54 4.28 10.65
N ARG A 112 6.57 5.02 11.20
CA ARG A 112 6.92 6.22 11.97
C ARG A 112 7.71 5.75 13.18
N GLU A 113 8.89 6.32 13.43
CA GLU A 113 9.48 6.19 14.75
C GLU A 113 8.47 6.72 15.75
N GLU A 114 8.17 5.94 16.79
CA GLU A 114 7.35 6.40 17.88
C GLU A 114 8.13 7.48 18.64
N ILE A 115 7.94 8.74 18.22
CA ILE A 115 8.47 9.89 18.92
C ILE A 115 7.63 10.01 20.20
N ILE A 116 8.12 9.42 21.30
CA ILE A 116 7.55 9.65 22.63
C ILE A 116 8.11 10.99 23.12
N PRO A 117 7.30 12.07 23.11
CA PRO A 117 7.81 13.44 23.35
C PRO A 117 8.37 13.64 24.77
N PHE A 118 8.13 12.72 25.70
CA PHE A 118 8.65 12.76 27.08
C PHE A 118 9.39 11.49 27.51
N ALA A 119 9.98 10.73 26.58
CA ALA A 119 10.65 9.45 26.89
C ALA A 119 11.61 9.54 28.09
N HIS A 120 12.42 10.59 28.15
CA HIS A 120 13.39 10.80 29.24
C HIS A 120 12.71 11.03 30.61
N GLY A 121 11.64 11.83 30.64
CA GLY A 121 10.88 12.09 31.86
C GLY A 121 10.18 10.83 32.39
N LEU A 122 9.59 10.04 31.49
CA LEU A 122 8.97 8.77 31.83
C LEU A 122 9.97 7.78 32.43
N LEU A 123 11.12 7.61 31.76
CA LEU A 123 12.16 6.68 32.20
C LEU A 123 12.76 7.10 33.54
N THR A 124 12.90 8.40 33.79
CA THR A 124 13.40 8.93 35.07
C THR A 124 12.41 8.64 36.18
N PHE A 125 11.13 8.97 35.98
CA PHE A 125 10.06 8.63 36.92
C PHE A 125 10.01 7.14 37.24
N MET A 126 10.06 6.26 36.22
CA MET A 126 10.06 4.81 36.41
C MET A 126 11.32 4.30 37.14
N LYS A 127 12.47 4.95 36.96
CA LYS A 127 13.71 4.61 37.65
C LYS A 127 13.67 5.03 39.12
N ASP A 128 13.14 6.21 39.40
CA ASP A 128 13.02 6.73 40.76
C ASP A 128 12.04 5.90 41.57
N MET A 129 10.90 5.51 40.99
CA MET A 129 9.96 4.57 41.61
C MET A 129 10.62 3.24 42.01
N ARG A 130 11.49 2.67 41.16
CA ARG A 130 12.22 1.43 41.48
C ARG A 130 13.18 1.60 42.66
N ARG A 131 13.86 2.75 42.75
CA ARG A 131 14.80 3.06 43.84
C ARG A 131 14.07 3.25 45.17
N ASP A 132 12.95 3.95 45.16
CA ASP A 132 12.19 4.21 46.39
C ASP A 132 11.54 2.94 46.97
N GLU A 133 11.16 1.98 46.12
CA GLU A 133 10.70 0.66 46.56
C GLU A 133 11.83 -0.16 47.21
N GLU A 134 13.02 -0.18 46.62
CA GLU A 134 14.20 -0.86 47.20
C GLU A 134 14.60 -0.24 48.56
N VAL A 135 14.58 1.09 48.66
CA VAL A 135 14.87 1.81 49.90
C VAL A 135 13.78 1.55 50.95
N ARG A 136 12.50 1.49 50.56
CA ARG A 136 11.42 1.09 51.47
C ARG A 136 11.59 -0.33 52.00
N LEU A 137 11.99 -1.28 51.17
CA LEU A 137 12.17 -2.66 51.59
C LEU A 137 13.40 -2.86 52.49
N LEU A 138 14.43 -2.01 52.36
CA LEU A 138 15.60 -2.00 53.24
C LEU A 138 15.35 -1.28 54.58
N LEU A 139 14.41 -0.33 54.63
CA LEU A 139 14.02 0.38 55.86
C LEU A 139 13.02 -0.40 56.74
N PHE A 140 12.31 -1.38 56.17
CA PHE A 140 11.32 -2.20 56.87
C PHE A 140 11.80 -3.62 57.22
N ARG A 141 13.12 -3.88 57.14
CA ARG A 141 13.75 -5.12 57.58
C ARG A 141 14.57 -4.91 58.85
#